data_AF-A0A1B6YK95-F1
#
_entry.id   AF-A0A1B6YK95-F1
#
_cell.length_a   1.000
_cell.length_b   1.000
_cell.length_c   1.000
_cell.angle_alpha   90.00
_cell.angle_beta   90.00
_cell.angle_gamma   90.00
#
_symmetry.space_group_name_H-M   'P 1'
#
loop_
_entity.id
_entity.type
_entity.pdbx_description
1 polymer ?
#
loop_
_entity_poly.entity_id
_entity_poly.type
_entity_poly.pdbx_seq_one_letter_code
_entity_poly.pdbx_strand_id
1 'polypeptide(L)'
;MKTENTSQTRYTRPAKTNATAVGERNRARWTRHLRKKLFTLVAATEVMVAEEASILEAIRRQMQGSRNRPWEDRPRWATLQIRIDQVAVIEMLQVRHLKVTGKEISKAEVLAALMADGLERILSHANFGGSTADDTDN
;
A
#
# COMPACT_ATOMS: atom_id res chain seq x y z
N MET A 1 -8.65 -19.79 -36.78
CA MET A 1 -8.93 -20.02 -35.35
C MET A 1 -8.59 -18.74 -34.60
N LYS A 2 -9.57 -18.09 -33.96
CA LYS A 2 -9.35 -16.92 -33.11
C LYS A 2 -9.24 -17.41 -31.67
N THR A 3 -8.08 -17.25 -31.05
CA THR A 3 -7.88 -17.50 -29.61
C THR A 3 -8.20 -16.22 -28.85
N GLU A 4 -9.39 -16.13 -28.28
CA GLU A 4 -9.74 -15.11 -27.30
C GLU A 4 -9.12 -15.50 -25.95
N ASN A 5 -7.97 -14.92 -25.64
CA ASN A 5 -7.32 -15.08 -24.35
C ASN A 5 -8.00 -14.11 -23.36
N THR A 6 -9.09 -14.55 -22.73
CA THR A 6 -9.76 -13.80 -21.67
C THR A 6 -8.99 -13.99 -20.38
N SER A 7 -8.19 -12.99 -20.02
CA SER A 7 -7.62 -12.80 -18.68
C SER A 7 -8.74 -12.62 -17.66
N GLN A 8 -9.42 -13.71 -17.29
CA GLN A 8 -10.47 -13.73 -16.27
C GLN A 8 -9.82 -13.45 -14.91
N THR A 9 -9.84 -12.18 -14.50
CA THR A 9 -9.65 -11.84 -13.10
C THR A 9 -10.80 -12.47 -12.32
N ARG A 10 -10.51 -13.41 -11.40
CA ARG A 10 -11.50 -14.09 -10.54
C ARG A 10 -12.32 -13.16 -9.63
N TYR A 11 -11.98 -11.87 -9.62
CA TYR A 11 -12.68 -10.82 -8.93
C TYR A 11 -13.40 -9.94 -9.96
N THR A 12 -14.74 -9.95 -9.92
CA THR A 12 -15.58 -9.02 -10.68
C THR A 12 -16.23 -8.06 -9.69
N ARG A 13 -15.88 -6.77 -9.81
CA ARG A 13 -16.44 -5.71 -8.96
C ARG A 13 -17.94 -5.51 -9.31
N PRO A 14 -18.87 -5.46 -8.34
CA PRO A 14 -20.27 -5.17 -8.59
C PRO A 14 -20.46 -3.78 -9.20
N ALA A 15 -21.17 -3.70 -10.32
CA ALA A 15 -21.23 -2.51 -11.18
C ALA A 15 -22.03 -1.31 -10.60
N LYS A 16 -22.82 -1.49 -9.54
CA LYS A 16 -23.72 -0.45 -8.99
C LYS A 16 -23.86 -0.55 -7.47
N THR A 17 -22.87 -0.09 -6.72
CA THR A 17 -22.97 0.01 -5.27
C THR A 17 -22.35 1.32 -4.76
N ASN A 18 -22.79 1.80 -3.59
CA ASN A 18 -22.15 2.89 -2.82
C ASN A 18 -20.70 2.56 -2.37
N ALA A 19 -20.06 1.54 -2.96
CA ALA A 19 -18.72 1.07 -2.66
C ALA A 19 -17.65 2.14 -2.79
N THR A 20 -17.86 3.17 -3.62
CA THR A 20 -16.89 4.27 -3.75
C THR A 20 -16.84 5.12 -2.47
N ALA A 21 -17.99 5.47 -1.90
CA ALA A 21 -18.08 6.25 -0.65
C ALA A 21 -17.71 5.41 0.59
N VAL A 22 -18.14 4.14 0.62
CA VAL A 22 -17.74 3.18 1.69
C VAL A 22 -16.24 2.90 1.62
N GLY A 23 -15.69 2.72 0.43
CA GLY A 23 -14.27 2.53 0.19
C GLY A 23 -13.44 3.75 0.53
N GLU A 24 -13.94 4.98 0.37
CA GLU A 24 -13.24 6.19 0.82
C GLU A 24 -13.16 6.26 2.35
N ARG A 25 -14.28 6.01 3.05
CA ARG A 25 -14.29 5.96 4.53
C ARG A 25 -13.39 4.86 5.08
N ASN A 26 -13.41 3.68 4.48
CA ASN A 26 -12.59 2.57 4.92
C ASN A 26 -11.09 2.80 4.59
N ARG A 27 -10.75 3.39 3.43
CA ARG A 27 -9.39 3.86 3.13
C ARG A 27 -8.91 4.85 4.19
N ALA A 28 -9.70 5.88 4.50
CA ALA A 28 -9.36 6.83 5.55
C ALA A 28 -9.16 6.18 6.92
N ARG A 29 -9.98 5.16 7.26
CA ARG A 29 -9.85 4.39 8.51
C ARG A 29 -8.53 3.63 8.58
N TRP A 30 -8.17 2.87 7.53
CA TRP A 30 -6.94 2.09 7.50
C TRP A 30 -5.69 2.99 7.47
N THR A 31 -5.73 4.08 6.72
CA THR A 31 -4.65 5.09 6.74
C THR A 31 -4.48 5.69 8.14
N ARG A 32 -5.58 6.05 8.82
CA ARG A 32 -5.53 6.56 10.19
C ARG A 32 -4.98 5.52 11.16
N HIS A 33 -5.38 4.25 11.00
CA HIS A 33 -4.88 3.17 11.85
C HIS A 33 -3.37 2.98 11.68
N LEU A 34 -2.89 2.93 10.43
CA LEU A 34 -1.47 2.82 10.10
C LEU A 34 -0.68 4.01 10.67
N ARG A 35 -1.13 5.25 10.43
CA ARG A 35 -0.48 6.45 10.97
C ARG A 35 -0.45 6.45 12.50
N LYS A 36 -1.54 6.03 13.16
CA LYS A 36 -1.58 5.92 14.62
C LYS A 36 -0.54 4.93 15.13
N LYS A 37 -0.45 3.73 14.53
CA LYS A 37 0.58 2.74 14.88
C LYS A 37 2.00 3.25 14.59
N LEU A 38 2.20 3.94 13.48
CA LEU A 38 3.50 4.50 13.13
C LEU A 38 3.97 5.53 14.15
N PHE A 39 3.11 6.48 14.55
CA PHE A 39 3.45 7.50 15.53
C PHE A 39 3.60 6.98 16.97
N THR A 40 3.14 5.77 17.27
CA THR A 40 3.47 5.12 18.55
C THR A 40 4.84 4.46 18.55
N LEU A 41 5.41 4.20 17.37
CA LEU A 41 6.66 3.43 17.21
C LEU A 41 7.83 4.29 16.75
N VAL A 42 7.55 5.39 16.04
CA VAL A 42 8.56 6.26 15.41
C VAL A 42 8.25 7.71 15.77
N ALA A 43 9.30 8.53 15.93
CA ALA A 43 9.15 9.95 16.17
C ALA A 43 8.37 10.62 15.02
N ALA A 44 7.40 11.47 15.37
CA ALA A 44 6.56 12.15 14.38
C ALA A 44 7.38 12.98 13.38
N THR A 45 8.51 13.54 13.82
CA THR A 45 9.44 14.32 12.98
C THR A 45 10.04 13.49 11.85
N GLU A 46 10.44 12.24 12.09
CA GLU A 46 11.00 11.36 11.06
C GLU A 46 9.97 11.06 9.98
N VAL A 47 8.72 10.81 10.38
CA VAL A 47 7.61 10.55 9.46
C VAL A 47 7.30 11.80 8.63
N MET A 48 7.25 12.97 9.25
CA MET A 48 7.01 14.24 8.55
C MET A 48 8.08 14.52 7.51
N VAL A 49 9.36 14.34 7.87
CA VAL A 49 10.49 14.52 6.94
C VAL A 49 10.40 13.54 5.76
N ALA A 50 10.04 12.28 6.01
CA ALA A 50 9.89 11.28 4.96
C ALA A 50 8.71 11.59 4.01
N GLU A 51 7.59 12.08 4.54
CA GLU A 51 6.45 12.52 3.74
C GLU A 51 6.80 13.75 2.87
N GLU A 52 7.42 14.78 3.46
CA GLU A 52 7.86 15.98 2.76
C GLU A 52 8.85 15.66 1.63
N ALA A 53 9.85 14.82 1.91
CA ALA A 53 10.82 14.38 0.91
C ALA A 53 10.15 13.66 -0.28
N SER A 54 9.16 12.81 0.00
CA SER A 54 8.41 12.07 -1.02
C SER A 54 7.56 12.99 -1.90
N ILE A 55 6.97 14.04 -1.32
CA ILE A 55 6.19 15.06 -2.04
C ILE A 55 7.10 15.92 -2.90
N LEU A 56 8.23 16.40 -2.35
CA LEU A 56 9.19 17.22 -3.07
C LEU A 56 9.79 16.50 -4.28
N GLU A 57 10.14 15.22 -4.13
CA GLU A 57 10.63 14.39 -5.24
C GLU A 57 9.56 14.22 -6.33
N ALA A 58 8.29 14.06 -5.95
CA ALA A 58 7.18 13.99 -6.89
C ALA A 58 7.03 15.29 -7.69
N ILE A 59 7.05 16.43 -7.01
CA ILE A 59 6.97 17.76 -7.63
C ILE A 59 8.16 17.97 -8.58
N ARG A 60 9.38 17.63 -8.14
CA ARG A 60 10.61 17.78 -8.93
C ARG A 60 10.53 17.01 -10.25
N ARG A 61 10.07 15.76 -10.21
CA ARG A 61 9.87 14.94 -11.43
C ARG A 61 8.82 15.51 -12.35
N GLN A 62 7.70 15.96 -11.80
CA GLN A 62 6.64 16.60 -12.59
C GLN A 62 7.15 17.86 -13.31
N MET A 63 8.04 18.63 -12.68
CA MET A 63 8.66 19.81 -13.30
C MET A 63 9.75 19.47 -14.33
N GLN A 64 10.43 18.33 -14.18
CA GLN A 64 11.47 17.86 -15.11
C GLN A 64 10.91 17.10 -16.33
N GLY A 65 9.66 16.62 -16.25
CA GLY A 65 8.98 15.89 -17.32
C GLY A 65 8.43 16.80 -18.42
N SER A 66 9.16 16.89 -19.54
CA SER A 66 8.64 17.36 -20.82
C SER A 66 7.51 16.44 -21.31
N ARG A 67 6.33 17.03 -21.54
CA ARG A 67 5.15 16.50 -22.25
C ARG A 67 5.46 15.29 -23.16
N ASN A 68 5.12 14.06 -22.74
CA ASN A 68 4.55 13.01 -23.63
C ASN A 68 4.39 11.60 -23.02
N ARG A 69 4.59 11.34 -21.72
CA ARG A 69 4.36 9.99 -21.16
C ARG A 69 3.46 9.99 -19.91
N PRO A 70 2.14 9.80 -20.07
CA PRO A 70 1.16 9.85 -18.98
C PRO A 70 1.38 8.82 -17.85
N TRP A 71 2.20 7.80 -18.09
CA TRP A 71 2.48 6.72 -17.15
C TRP A 71 3.83 6.84 -16.44
N GLU A 72 4.83 7.48 -17.05
CA GLU A 72 6.17 7.68 -16.45
C GLU A 72 6.23 8.93 -15.58
N ASP A 73 5.38 9.92 -15.85
CA ASP A 73 5.29 11.19 -15.10
C ASP A 73 4.45 11.09 -13.82
N ARG A 74 3.93 9.90 -13.47
CA ARG A 74 3.19 9.75 -12.22
C ARG A 74 4.14 9.77 -11.03
N PRO A 75 3.75 10.43 -9.92
CA PRO A 75 4.52 10.37 -8.69
C PRO A 75 4.77 8.91 -8.28
N ARG A 76 5.97 8.60 -7.77
CA ARG A 76 6.31 7.24 -7.30
C ARG A 76 5.33 6.71 -6.25
N TRP A 77 4.76 7.61 -5.43
CA TRP A 77 3.71 7.27 -4.47
C TRP A 77 2.39 6.86 -5.14
N ALA A 78 2.09 7.36 -6.34
CA ALA A 78 0.85 7.08 -7.07
C ALA A 78 0.92 5.74 -7.84
N THR A 79 2.11 5.28 -8.18
CA THR A 79 2.35 4.01 -8.88
C THR A 79 3.47 3.23 -8.21
N LEU A 80 3.19 2.63 -7.05
CA LEU A 80 4.06 1.60 -6.51
C LEU A 80 3.98 0.37 -7.43
N GLN A 81 5.09 0.01 -8.07
CA GLN A 81 5.17 -1.23 -8.85
C GLN A 81 5.31 -2.42 -7.89
N ILE A 82 4.20 -3.10 -7.65
CA ILE A 82 4.14 -4.32 -6.85
C ILE A 82 4.36 -5.52 -7.78
N ARG A 83 5.20 -6.48 -7.38
CA ARG A 83 5.47 -7.68 -8.19
C ARG A 83 4.21 -8.54 -8.31
N ILE A 84 4.11 -9.32 -9.39
CA ILE A 84 2.91 -10.12 -9.69
C ILE A 84 2.53 -11.08 -8.55
N ASP A 85 3.51 -11.71 -7.90
CA ASP A 85 3.27 -12.64 -6.79
C ASP A 85 2.68 -11.93 -5.56
N GLN A 86 3.15 -10.71 -5.27
CA GLN A 86 2.62 -9.88 -4.19
C GLN A 86 1.18 -9.43 -4.51
N VAL A 87 0.90 -9.09 -5.78
CA VAL A 87 -0.47 -8.80 -6.22
C VAL A 87 -1.37 -10.02 -6.05
N ALA A 88 -0.90 -11.21 -6.38
CA ALA A 88 -1.67 -12.44 -6.20
C ALA A 88 -2.01 -12.70 -4.72
N VAL A 89 -1.08 -12.45 -3.80
CA VAL A 89 -1.34 -12.53 -2.34
C VAL A 89 -2.39 -11.51 -1.92
N ILE A 90 -2.29 -10.26 -2.40
CA ILE A 90 -3.28 -9.21 -2.11
C ILE A 90 -4.66 -9.63 -2.60
N GLU A 91 -4.77 -10.11 -3.83
CA GLU A 91 -6.06 -10.55 -4.41
C GLU A 91 -6.64 -11.76 -3.67
N MET A 92 -5.80 -12.73 -3.28
CA MET A 92 -6.21 -13.85 -2.44
C MET A 92 -6.84 -13.36 -1.12
N LEU A 93 -6.21 -12.37 -0.46
CA LEU A 93 -6.72 -11.79 0.78
C LEU A 93 -8.01 -10.99 0.57
N GLN A 94 -8.14 -10.24 -0.53
CA GLN A 94 -9.40 -9.57 -0.89
C GLN A 94 -10.55 -10.58 -1.02
N VAL A 95 -10.31 -11.72 -1.69
CA VAL A 95 -11.31 -12.79 -1.84
C VAL A 95 -11.69 -13.38 -0.48
N ARG A 96 -10.71 -13.65 0.40
CA ARG A 96 -10.97 -14.16 1.76
C ARG A 96 -11.80 -13.15 2.58
N HIS A 97 -11.45 -11.87 2.53
CA HIS A 97 -12.19 -10.82 3.22
C HIS A 97 -13.64 -10.74 2.74
N LEU A 98 -13.87 -10.77 1.42
CA LEU A 98 -15.22 -10.74 0.84
C LEU A 98 -16.05 -11.95 1.29
N LYS A 99 -15.47 -13.14 1.30
CA LYS A 99 -16.16 -14.37 1.78
C LYS A 99 -16.59 -14.29 3.24
N VAL A 100 -15.75 -13.70 4.10
CA VAL A 100 -15.99 -13.62 5.55
C VAL A 100 -16.94 -12.49 5.92
N THR A 101 -16.77 -11.32 5.30
CA THR A 101 -17.46 -10.09 5.72
C THR A 101 -18.63 -9.71 4.83
N GLY A 102 -18.74 -10.32 3.65
CA GLY A 102 -19.67 -9.91 2.60
C GLY A 102 -19.35 -8.53 2.00
N LYS A 103 -18.22 -7.92 2.36
CA LYS A 103 -17.85 -6.56 1.94
C LYS A 103 -16.58 -6.54 1.11
N GLU A 104 -16.58 -5.69 0.10
CA GLU A 104 -15.39 -5.42 -0.69
C GLU A 104 -14.33 -4.68 0.13
N ILE A 105 -13.07 -4.96 -0.19
CA ILE A 105 -11.91 -4.24 0.32
C ILE A 105 -10.97 -4.00 -0.87
N SER A 106 -10.40 -2.81 -0.99
CA SER A 106 -9.48 -2.45 -2.07
C SER A 106 -8.07 -3.00 -1.83
N LYS A 107 -7.27 -3.10 -2.90
CA LYS A 107 -5.85 -3.52 -2.83
C LYS A 107 -5.04 -2.64 -1.88
N ALA A 108 -5.28 -1.33 -1.91
CA ALA A 108 -4.62 -0.37 -1.03
C ALA A 108 -4.95 -0.60 0.45
N GLU A 109 -6.20 -0.95 0.77
CA GLU A 109 -6.62 -1.26 2.14
C GLU A 109 -6.02 -2.56 2.64
N VAL A 110 -5.97 -3.60 1.80
CA VAL A 110 -5.28 -4.85 2.14
C VAL A 110 -3.80 -4.60 2.40
N LEU A 111 -3.13 -3.83 1.54
CA LEU A 111 -1.73 -3.46 1.72
C LEU A 111 -1.52 -2.66 3.02
N ALA A 112 -2.38 -1.68 3.31
CA ALA A 112 -2.33 -0.92 4.55
C ALA A 112 -2.52 -1.79 5.79
N ALA A 113 -3.42 -2.77 5.73
CA ALA A 113 -3.62 -3.73 6.82
C ALA A 113 -2.38 -4.61 7.04
N LEU A 114 -1.77 -5.13 5.97
CA LEU A 114 -0.52 -5.90 6.05
C LEU A 114 0.63 -5.09 6.64
N MET A 115 0.80 -3.84 6.18
CA MET A 115 1.81 -2.94 6.72
C MET A 115 1.58 -2.68 8.20
N ALA A 116 0.35 -2.35 8.60
CA ALA A 116 0.02 -2.07 10.00
C ALA A 116 0.20 -3.28 10.93
N ASP A 117 0.00 -4.49 10.42
CA ASP A 117 0.17 -5.73 11.19
C ASP A 117 1.66 -6.08 11.39
N GLY A 118 2.49 -5.91 10.37
CA GLY A 118 3.91 -6.23 10.41
C GLY A 118 4.85 -5.10 10.87
N LEU A 119 4.37 -3.87 11.00
CA LEU A 119 5.21 -2.67 11.17
C LEU A 119 6.18 -2.76 12.36
N GLU A 120 5.67 -3.14 13.53
CA GLU A 120 6.47 -3.24 14.76
C GLU A 120 7.58 -4.28 14.64
N ARG A 121 7.28 -5.42 14.00
CA ARG A 121 8.26 -6.48 13.74
C ARG A 121 9.34 -6.04 12.76
N ILE A 122 8.99 -5.21 11.78
CA ILE A 122 9.96 -4.68 10.81
C ILE A 122 10.87 -3.66 11.49
N LEU A 123 10.32 -2.73 12.28
CA LEU A 123 11.10 -1.71 12.98
C LEU A 123 12.06 -2.29 14.03
N SER A 124 11.70 -3.41 14.65
CA SER A 124 12.58 -4.12 15.59
C SER A 124 13.66 -4.97 14.92
N HIS A 125 13.62 -5.14 13.60
CA HIS A 125 14.60 -5.96 12.88
C HIS A 125 15.90 -5.17 12.62
N ALA A 126 17.07 -5.81 12.80
CA ALA A 126 18.40 -5.20 12.63
C ALA A 126 18.59 -4.42 11.32
N ASN A 127 18.21 -5.03 10.19
CA ASN A 127 18.27 -4.40 8.87
C ASN A 127 17.46 -3.10 8.71
N PHE A 128 16.60 -2.77 9.69
CA PHE A 128 15.79 -1.56 9.72
C PHE A 128 16.10 -0.69 10.96
N GLY A 129 17.25 -0.89 11.60
CA GLY A 129 17.73 -0.08 12.73
C GLY A 129 17.24 -0.54 14.10
N GLY A 130 16.55 -1.68 14.19
CA GLY A 130 16.17 -2.29 15.46
C GLY A 130 17.36 -2.95 16.18
N SER A 131 17.40 -2.85 17.50
CA SER A 131 18.43 -3.51 18.30
C SER A 131 18.18 -5.01 18.35
N THR A 132 19.06 -5.82 17.75
CA THR A 132 19.16 -7.23 18.11
C THR A 132 19.67 -7.31 19.53
N ALA A 133 18.91 -7.94 20.43
CA ALA A 133 19.32 -8.17 21.81
C ALA A 133 20.52 -9.14 21.96
N ASP A 134 21.24 -9.43 20.88
CA ASP A 134 22.30 -10.45 20.80
C ASP A 134 23.72 -9.87 20.57
N ASP A 135 23.92 -8.54 20.62
CA ASP A 135 25.27 -7.93 20.60
C ASP A 135 25.89 -7.76 21.99
N THR A 136 25.53 -8.61 22.95
CA THR A 136 26.29 -8.81 24.20
C THR A 136 26.89 -10.21 24.20
N ASP A 137 28.03 -10.36 23.53
CA ASP A 137 29.21 -11.15 23.95
C ASP A 137 30.10 -11.45 22.73
N ASN A 138 31.11 -10.60 22.50
CA ASN A 138 32.46 -11.01 22.06
C ASN A 138 33.50 -9.93 22.33
#